data_AF-C9RIX9-F1
#
_entry.id   AF-C9RIX9-F1
#
_cell.length_a   1.000
_cell.length_b   1.000
_cell.length_c   1.000
_cell.angle_alpha   90.00
_cell.angle_beta   90.00
_cell.angle_gamma   90.00
#
_symmetry.space_group_name_H-M   'P 1'
#
loop_
_entity.id
_entity.type
_entity.pdbx_description
1 polymer ?
#
loop_
_entity_poly.entity_id
_entity_poly.type
_entity_poly.pdbx_seq_one_letter_code
_entity_poly.pdbx_strand_id
1 'polypeptide(L)'
;MELREKPGKVQKLLELSLRFRLIFVLLMIGFAAAFLVTGWQQMASLPLGASEALGMWIAKFTNVVSAWHSTQYLFVAGLSMLVLYFVFGGVRGGFAGLIALVAFLGALYALGGDEDMLLMFFAVIAGLALLFVAFVKWSVACALFPFVLSWLLLTGFVSWFPMMIGKAWLMWAVLSAIAFSGVMACALVAGKELGDGSPKAGALVKAGKKLLVPVLISSLLAISALVVDMSVVVDAKRIGCAAFLWVAFNVWFFGFTFSTLSFAPWDRIRSGSRRVKMGDKKKKPAKKKK
;
A
#
# COMPACT_ATOMS: atom_id res chain seq x y z
N MET A 1 32.24 13.11 -17.88
CA MET A 1 31.73 11.76 -17.54
C MET A 1 31.68 11.68 -16.03
N GLU A 2 30.54 12.02 -15.43
CA GLU A 2 30.39 11.89 -13.98
C GLU A 2 30.41 10.40 -13.62
N LEU A 3 31.38 10.03 -12.78
CA LEU A 3 31.51 8.74 -12.13
C LEU A 3 30.19 8.44 -11.40
N ARG A 4 29.31 7.70 -12.08
CA ARG A 4 28.06 7.21 -11.53
C ARG A 4 28.41 6.34 -10.33
N GLU A 5 28.19 6.85 -9.12
CA GLU A 5 28.34 6.07 -7.88
C GLU A 5 27.72 4.69 -8.09
N LYS A 6 28.46 3.64 -7.73
CA LYS A 6 27.96 2.27 -7.88
C LYS A 6 26.60 2.18 -7.16
N PRO A 7 25.54 1.69 -7.82
CA PRO A 7 24.23 1.63 -7.21
C PRO A 7 24.31 0.80 -5.93
N GLY A 8 23.87 1.38 -4.82
CA GLY A 8 23.88 0.72 -3.52
C GLY A 8 23.03 -0.55 -3.53
N LYS A 9 23.23 -1.45 -2.56
CA LYS A 9 22.54 -2.76 -2.50
C LYS A 9 21.01 -2.66 -2.57
N VAL A 10 20.42 -1.71 -1.83
CA VAL A 10 18.97 -1.43 -1.84
C VAL A 10 18.49 -0.98 -3.21
N GLN A 11 19.25 -0.09 -3.87
CA GLN A 11 18.90 0.39 -5.21
C GLN A 11 18.93 -0.77 -6.21
N LYS A 12 19.94 -1.63 -6.15
CA LYS A 12 20.00 -2.83 -7.00
C LYS A 12 18.80 -3.75 -6.78
N LEU A 13 18.36 -3.96 -5.54
CA LEU A 13 17.20 -4.80 -5.23
C LEU A 13 15.90 -4.21 -5.81
N LEU A 14 15.69 -2.90 -5.64
CA LEU A 14 14.52 -2.22 -6.23
C LEU A 14 14.57 -2.24 -7.76
N GLU A 15 15.73 -2.00 -8.36
CA GLU A 15 15.92 -2.12 -9.82
C GLU A 15 15.68 -3.55 -10.31
N LEU A 16 16.10 -4.57 -9.53
CA LEU A 16 15.87 -5.98 -9.83
C LEU A 16 14.38 -6.32 -9.81
N SER A 17 13.64 -5.84 -8.80
CA SER A 17 12.19 -6.02 -8.70
C SER A 17 11.46 -5.43 -9.92
N LEU A 18 11.88 -4.23 -10.35
CA LEU A 18 11.33 -3.59 -11.55
C LEU A 18 11.73 -4.30 -12.85
N ARG A 19 12.92 -4.90 -12.90
CA ARG A 19 13.38 -5.65 -14.07
C ARG A 19 12.59 -6.95 -14.26
N PHE A 20 12.28 -7.65 -13.17
CA PHE A 20 11.49 -8.89 -13.18
C PHE A 20 9.99 -8.66 -12.93
N ARG A 21 9.51 -7.40 -13.03
CA ARG A 21 8.12 -7.03 -12.74
C ARG A 21 7.06 -7.92 -13.40
N LEU A 22 7.31 -8.38 -14.63
CA LEU A 22 6.35 -9.23 -15.36
C LEU A 22 6.14 -10.57 -14.65
N ILE A 23 7.21 -11.16 -14.12
CA ILE A 23 7.15 -12.42 -13.36
C ILE A 23 6.32 -12.20 -12.10
N PHE A 24 6.58 -11.12 -11.36
CA PHE A 24 5.81 -10.78 -10.16
C PHE A 24 4.32 -10.55 -10.46
N VAL A 25 3.98 -9.89 -11.57
CA VAL A 25 2.58 -9.68 -11.98
C VAL A 25 1.91 -10.99 -12.35
N LEU A 26 2.58 -11.85 -13.13
CA LEU A 26 2.02 -13.16 -13.51
C LEU A 26 1.81 -14.06 -12.29
N LEU A 27 2.79 -14.10 -11.38
CA LEU A 27 2.67 -14.82 -10.12
C LEU A 27 1.53 -14.25 -9.26
N MET A 28 1.42 -12.92 -9.17
CA MET A 28 0.34 -12.28 -8.42
C MET A 28 -1.03 -12.70 -8.95
N ILE A 29 -1.23 -12.67 -10.27
CA ILE A 29 -2.50 -13.05 -10.89
C ILE A 29 -2.77 -14.55 -10.66
N GLY A 30 -1.76 -15.41 -10.86
CA GLY A 30 -1.89 -16.85 -10.65
C GLY A 30 -2.25 -17.19 -9.20
N PHE A 31 -1.54 -16.62 -8.23
CA PHE A 31 -1.84 -16.84 -6.81
C PHE A 31 -3.18 -16.24 -6.42
N ALA A 32 -3.49 -15.00 -6.81
CA ALA A 32 -4.78 -14.37 -6.52
C ALA A 32 -5.95 -15.19 -7.08
N ALA A 33 -5.85 -15.70 -8.31
CA ALA A 33 -6.87 -16.57 -8.90
C ALA A 33 -6.99 -17.90 -8.13
N ALA A 34 -5.88 -18.52 -7.75
CA ALA A 34 -5.90 -19.74 -6.94
C ALA A 34 -6.58 -19.51 -5.58
N PHE A 35 -6.30 -18.38 -4.92
CA PHE A 35 -6.93 -18.01 -3.65
C PHE A 35 -8.43 -17.75 -3.78
N LEU A 36 -8.85 -17.05 -4.84
CA LEU A 36 -10.27 -16.81 -5.11
C LEU A 36 -11.03 -18.12 -5.32
N VAL A 37 -10.43 -19.10 -5.99
CA VAL A 37 -11.08 -20.40 -6.25
C VAL A 37 -11.12 -21.28 -4.99
N THR A 38 -10.07 -21.28 -4.18
CA THR A 38 -9.91 -22.25 -3.08
C THR A 38 -10.37 -21.74 -1.71
N GLY A 39 -10.46 -20.41 -1.51
CA GLY A 39 -10.60 -19.83 -0.17
C GLY A 39 -11.40 -18.53 -0.11
N TRP A 40 -12.29 -18.26 -1.08
CA TRP A 40 -13.08 -17.03 -1.14
C TRP A 40 -13.77 -16.66 0.18
N GLN A 41 -14.42 -17.61 0.85
CA GLN A 41 -15.11 -17.37 2.12
C GLN A 41 -14.16 -16.89 3.23
N GLN A 42 -12.94 -17.44 3.29
CA GLN A 42 -11.93 -17.03 4.27
C GLN A 42 -11.34 -15.66 3.93
N MET A 43 -11.21 -15.32 2.65
CA MET A 43 -10.78 -13.99 2.23
C MET A 43 -11.82 -12.93 2.55
N ALA A 44 -13.11 -13.25 2.38
CA ALA A 44 -14.23 -12.35 2.68
C ALA A 44 -14.41 -12.13 4.20
N SER A 45 -14.24 -13.16 5.02
CA SER A 45 -14.48 -13.07 6.47
C SER A 45 -13.46 -12.20 7.21
N LEU A 46 -12.25 -12.00 6.67
CA LEU A 46 -11.21 -11.18 7.29
C LEU A 46 -11.59 -9.69 7.38
N PRO A 47 -11.94 -9.00 6.26
CA PRO A 47 -12.46 -7.64 6.29
C PRO A 47 -13.70 -7.46 7.16
N LEU A 48 -14.66 -8.40 7.08
CA LEU A 48 -15.89 -8.33 7.88
C LEU A 48 -15.59 -8.43 9.36
N GLY A 49 -14.83 -9.44 9.77
CA GLY A 49 -14.44 -9.63 11.17
C GLY A 49 -13.62 -8.46 11.70
N ALA A 50 -12.79 -7.83 10.85
CA ALA A 50 -12.05 -6.63 11.24
C ALA A 50 -12.96 -5.41 11.42
N SER A 51 -13.92 -5.22 10.52
CA SER A 51 -14.90 -4.13 10.56
C SER A 51 -15.81 -4.24 11.78
N GLU A 52 -16.41 -5.41 12.00
CA GLU A 52 -17.30 -5.67 13.13
C GLU A 52 -16.54 -5.53 14.47
N ALA A 53 -15.34 -6.10 14.56
CA ALA A 53 -14.53 -5.99 15.77
C ALA A 53 -14.08 -4.56 16.06
N LEU A 54 -13.83 -3.74 15.03
CA LEU A 54 -13.53 -2.32 15.19
C LEU A 54 -14.75 -1.58 15.77
N GLY A 55 -15.96 -1.84 15.24
CA GLY A 55 -17.20 -1.25 15.75
C GLY A 55 -17.47 -1.64 17.21
N MET A 56 -17.34 -2.93 17.54
CA MET A 56 -17.46 -3.43 18.91
C MET A 56 -16.41 -2.86 19.85
N TRP A 57 -15.18 -2.66 19.38
CA TRP A 57 -14.09 -2.09 20.18
C TRP A 57 -14.35 -0.61 20.49
N ILE A 58 -14.79 0.17 19.50
CA ILE A 58 -15.16 1.59 19.70
C ILE A 58 -16.33 1.71 20.68
N ALA A 59 -17.33 0.84 20.58
CA ALA A 59 -18.50 0.86 21.48
C ALA A 59 -18.16 0.53 22.95
N LYS A 60 -17.02 -0.13 23.21
CA LYS A 60 -16.56 -0.48 24.56
C LYS A 60 -15.85 0.66 25.29
N PHE A 61 -15.61 1.80 24.64
CA PHE A 61 -14.98 2.93 25.31
C PHE A 61 -15.94 3.67 26.21
N THR A 62 -15.78 3.41 27.51
CA THR A 62 -16.41 4.22 28.55
C THR A 62 -15.57 5.45 28.88
N ASN A 63 -14.23 5.38 28.77
CA ASN A 63 -13.31 6.50 29.02
C ASN A 63 -12.00 6.41 28.19
N VAL A 64 -11.24 7.51 28.07
CA VAL A 64 -9.95 7.56 27.34
C VAL A 64 -8.91 6.60 27.92
N VAL A 65 -8.91 6.41 29.24
CA VAL A 65 -7.98 5.52 29.95
C VAL A 65 -8.20 4.05 29.56
N SER A 66 -9.45 3.60 29.41
CA SER A 66 -9.74 2.23 28.97
C SER A 66 -9.35 2.01 27.51
N ALA A 67 -9.46 3.04 26.66
CA ALA A 67 -9.00 2.98 25.28
C ALA A 67 -7.48 2.84 25.18
N TRP A 68 -6.76 3.62 26.00
CA TRP A 68 -5.29 3.56 26.07
C TRP A 68 -4.79 2.19 26.49
N HIS A 69 -5.26 1.67 27.62
CA HIS A 69 -4.79 0.37 28.13
C HIS A 69 -5.08 -0.79 27.16
N SER A 70 -6.12 -0.69 26.33
CA SER A 70 -6.47 -1.74 25.36
C SER A 70 -5.60 -1.72 24.09
N THR A 71 -4.93 -0.62 23.75
CA THR A 71 -4.24 -0.47 22.45
C THR A 71 -2.93 0.29 22.48
N GLN A 72 -2.34 0.52 23.67
CA GLN A 72 -1.13 1.30 23.84
C GLN A 72 0.00 0.90 22.88
N TYR A 73 0.24 -0.39 22.65
CA TYR A 73 1.35 -0.84 21.81
C TYR A 73 1.05 -0.64 20.31
N LEU A 74 -0.17 -0.99 19.87
CA LEU A 74 -0.63 -0.68 18.51
C LEU A 74 -0.66 0.83 18.22
N PHE A 75 -1.07 1.65 19.18
CA PHE A 75 -1.08 3.11 19.05
C PHE A 75 0.34 3.66 18.91
N VAL A 76 1.28 3.22 19.75
CA VAL A 76 2.70 3.62 19.65
C VAL A 76 3.32 3.16 18.33
N ALA A 77 2.98 1.97 17.85
CA ALA A 77 3.43 1.48 16.54
C ALA A 77 2.87 2.34 15.39
N GLY A 78 1.58 2.69 15.44
CA GLY A 78 0.93 3.58 14.47
C GLY A 78 1.54 4.98 14.46
N LEU A 79 1.79 5.57 15.63
CA LEU A 79 2.45 6.87 15.75
C LEU A 79 3.88 6.82 15.20
N SER A 80 4.63 5.77 15.52
CA SER A 80 6.00 5.57 15.02
C SER A 80 6.02 5.44 13.50
N MET A 81 5.06 4.73 12.91
CA MET A 81 4.89 4.67 11.44
C MET A 81 4.74 6.06 10.84
N LEU A 82 3.87 6.91 11.41
CA LEU A 82 3.67 8.28 10.92
C LEU A 82 4.97 9.09 11.00
N VAL A 83 5.66 9.05 12.14
CA VAL A 83 6.95 9.73 12.32
C VAL A 83 7.96 9.28 11.27
N LEU A 84 8.09 7.98 11.03
CA LEU A 84 8.98 7.45 10.00
C LEU A 84 8.61 7.93 8.59
N TYR A 85 7.31 8.01 8.26
CA TYR A 85 6.87 8.56 6.97
C TYR A 85 7.16 10.06 6.83
N PHE A 86 7.06 10.85 7.91
CA PHE A 86 7.47 12.26 7.89
C PHE A 86 8.99 12.41 7.74
N VAL A 87 9.78 11.65 8.49
CA VAL A 87 11.25 11.76 8.50
C VAL A 87 11.86 11.35 7.16
N PHE A 88 11.44 10.21 6.60
CA PHE A 88 12.05 9.67 5.38
C PHE A 88 11.30 10.04 4.10
N GLY A 89 9.96 10.09 4.15
CA GLY A 89 9.09 10.48 3.04
C GLY A 89 8.91 11.99 2.90
N GLY A 90 9.30 12.77 3.90
CA GLY A 90 9.03 14.21 3.99
C GLY A 90 7.55 14.50 4.22
N VAL A 91 7.20 15.79 4.18
CA VAL A 91 5.83 16.29 4.39
C VAL A 91 4.80 15.56 3.52
N ARG A 92 5.13 15.32 2.24
CA ARG A 92 4.24 14.62 1.31
C ARG A 92 3.99 13.17 1.70
N GLY A 93 5.03 12.43 2.10
CA GLY A 93 4.89 11.04 2.54
C GLY A 93 4.13 10.91 3.85
N GLY A 94 4.40 11.81 4.81
CA GLY A 94 3.71 11.85 6.10
C GLY A 94 2.21 12.12 5.96
N PHE A 95 1.81 13.18 5.25
CA PHE A 95 0.39 13.47 5.03
C PHE A 95 -0.32 12.38 4.22
N ALA A 96 0.34 11.82 3.21
CA ALA A 96 -0.19 10.70 2.44
C ALA A 96 -0.52 9.50 3.34
N GLY A 97 0.45 9.10 4.18
CA GLY A 97 0.29 7.98 5.10
C GLY A 97 -0.79 8.24 6.15
N LEU A 98 -0.86 9.47 6.69
CA LEU A 98 -1.89 9.84 7.66
C LEU A 98 -3.30 9.79 7.06
N ILE A 99 -3.50 10.43 5.90
CA ILE A 99 -4.80 10.44 5.23
C ILE A 99 -5.21 9.02 4.83
N ALA A 100 -4.27 8.22 4.35
CA ALA A 100 -4.53 6.83 3.99
C ALA A 100 -4.91 5.97 5.20
N LEU A 101 -4.22 6.15 6.33
CA LEU A 101 -4.53 5.45 7.58
C LEU A 101 -5.95 5.80 8.06
N VAL A 102 -6.29 7.08 8.10
CA VAL A 102 -7.62 7.56 8.50
C VAL A 102 -8.69 7.06 7.53
N ALA A 103 -8.44 7.13 6.22
CA ALA A 103 -9.36 6.63 5.21
C ALA A 103 -9.59 5.12 5.32
N PHE A 104 -8.54 4.34 5.62
CA PHE A 104 -8.66 2.89 5.80
C PHE A 104 -9.47 2.54 7.05
N LEU A 105 -9.17 3.18 8.19
CA LEU A 105 -9.93 2.96 9.43
C LEU A 105 -11.39 3.42 9.28
N GLY A 106 -11.62 4.56 8.62
CA GLY A 106 -12.96 5.05 8.32
C GLY A 106 -13.73 4.10 7.39
N ALA A 107 -13.07 3.53 6.39
CA ALA A 107 -13.67 2.54 5.50
C ALA A 107 -14.06 1.25 6.24
N LEU A 108 -13.19 0.76 7.14
CA LEU A 108 -13.52 -0.39 7.99
C LEU A 108 -14.68 -0.09 8.95
N TYR A 109 -14.72 1.11 9.52
CA TYR A 109 -15.82 1.51 10.39
C TYR A 109 -17.14 1.61 9.62
N ALA A 110 -17.12 2.19 8.42
CA ALA A 110 -18.31 2.34 7.57
C ALA A 110 -18.87 1.00 7.06
N LEU A 111 -18.01 -0.01 6.88
CA LEU A 111 -18.45 -1.34 6.45
C LEU A 111 -19.35 -2.03 7.51
N GLY A 112 -19.23 -1.67 8.79
CA GLY A 112 -20.12 -2.10 9.88
C GLY A 112 -20.30 -3.61 10.09
N GLY A 113 -19.49 -4.46 9.44
CA GLY A 113 -19.70 -5.92 9.42
C GLY A 113 -20.85 -6.39 8.53
N ASP A 114 -21.39 -5.54 7.65
CA ASP A 114 -22.48 -5.91 6.75
C ASP A 114 -21.97 -6.79 5.60
N GLU A 115 -22.40 -8.06 5.58
CA GLU A 115 -22.00 -9.06 4.58
C GLU A 115 -22.44 -8.66 3.16
N ASP A 116 -23.59 -8.00 3.02
CA ASP A 116 -24.12 -7.56 1.73
C ASP A 116 -23.27 -6.42 1.14
N MET A 117 -22.60 -5.64 2.00
CA MET A 117 -21.68 -4.59 1.59
C MET A 117 -20.31 -5.11 1.17
N LEU A 118 -19.92 -6.35 1.48
CA LEU A 118 -18.56 -6.83 1.18
C LEU A 118 -18.29 -7.00 -0.33
N LEU A 119 -19.23 -7.58 -1.06
CA LEU A 119 -19.12 -7.73 -2.52
C LEU A 119 -19.11 -6.36 -3.20
N MET A 120 -19.98 -5.44 -2.73
CA MET A 120 -19.94 -4.05 -3.17
C MET A 120 -18.60 -3.40 -2.82
N PHE A 121 -18.04 -3.64 -1.65
CA PHE A 121 -16.79 -3.04 -1.20
C PHE A 121 -15.62 -3.41 -2.13
N PHE A 122 -15.36 -4.70 -2.39
CA PHE A 122 -14.26 -5.08 -3.28
C PHE A 122 -14.52 -4.73 -4.75
N ALA A 123 -15.74 -4.97 -5.25
CA ALA A 123 -16.06 -4.73 -6.66
C ALA A 123 -16.11 -3.22 -7.00
N VAL A 124 -16.72 -2.41 -6.14
CA VAL A 124 -16.79 -0.95 -6.31
C VAL A 124 -15.41 -0.33 -6.11
N ILE A 125 -14.61 -0.78 -5.15
CA ILE A 125 -13.23 -0.29 -4.99
C ILE A 125 -12.40 -0.64 -6.22
N ALA A 126 -12.47 -1.87 -6.73
CA ALA A 126 -11.75 -2.25 -7.94
C ALA A 126 -12.22 -1.46 -9.17
N GLY A 127 -13.54 -1.28 -9.33
CA GLY A 127 -14.15 -0.50 -10.40
C GLY A 127 -13.77 0.98 -10.34
N LEU A 128 -13.89 1.61 -9.18
CA LEU A 128 -13.47 3.00 -8.96
C LEU A 128 -11.96 3.18 -9.14
N ALA A 129 -11.15 2.24 -8.66
CA ALA A 129 -9.70 2.26 -8.88
C ALA A 129 -9.37 2.19 -10.37
N LEU A 130 -10.07 1.34 -11.14
CA LEU A 130 -9.90 1.22 -12.59
C LEU A 130 -10.32 2.52 -13.30
N LEU A 131 -11.47 3.10 -12.94
CA LEU A 131 -11.92 4.39 -13.47
C LEU A 131 -10.92 5.51 -13.15
N PHE A 132 -10.42 5.56 -11.92
CA PHE A 132 -9.43 6.55 -11.50
C PHE A 132 -8.10 6.38 -12.23
N VAL A 133 -7.64 5.15 -12.46
CA VAL A 133 -6.43 4.92 -13.29
C VAL A 133 -6.65 5.37 -14.74
N ALA A 134 -7.83 5.12 -15.30
CA ALA A 134 -8.17 5.46 -16.69
C ALA A 134 -8.32 6.98 -16.91
N PHE A 135 -8.95 7.69 -15.98
CA PHE A 135 -9.37 9.08 -16.19
C PHE A 135 -8.64 10.12 -15.33
N VAL A 136 -8.09 9.74 -14.18
CA VAL A 136 -7.53 10.70 -13.21
C VAL A 136 -6.00 10.74 -13.30
N LYS A 137 -5.47 11.93 -13.58
CA LYS A 137 -4.02 12.21 -13.64
C LYS A 137 -3.46 12.56 -12.25
N TRP A 138 -3.73 11.70 -11.26
CA TRP A 138 -3.25 11.86 -9.90
C TRP A 138 -2.46 10.63 -9.48
N SER A 139 -1.27 10.82 -8.88
CA SER A 139 -0.38 9.70 -8.56
C SER A 139 -1.01 8.69 -7.61
N VAL A 140 -1.79 9.17 -6.64
CA VAL A 140 -2.56 8.35 -5.69
C VAL A 140 -3.54 7.45 -6.44
N ALA A 141 -4.33 8.01 -7.34
CA ALA A 141 -5.26 7.26 -8.19
C ALA A 141 -4.57 6.16 -9.00
N CYS A 142 -3.37 6.43 -9.53
CA CYS A 142 -2.57 5.47 -10.29
C CYS A 142 -2.11 4.28 -9.46
N ALA A 143 -1.90 4.50 -8.17
CA ALA A 143 -1.42 3.50 -7.24
C ALA A 143 -2.54 2.63 -6.65
N LEU A 144 -3.79 3.10 -6.69
CA LEU A 144 -4.95 2.38 -6.15
C LEU A 144 -5.19 1.05 -6.87
N PHE A 145 -5.21 1.02 -8.19
CA PHE A 145 -5.49 -0.23 -8.91
C PHE A 145 -4.38 -1.29 -8.71
N PRO A 146 -3.08 -0.97 -8.85
CA PRO A 146 -2.01 -1.91 -8.49
C PRO A 146 -2.07 -2.38 -7.04
N PHE A 147 -2.49 -1.50 -6.11
CA PHE A 147 -2.70 -1.86 -4.72
C PHE A 147 -3.84 -2.85 -4.57
N VAL A 148 -5.02 -2.59 -5.15
CA VAL A 148 -6.19 -3.49 -5.01
C VAL A 148 -5.87 -4.89 -5.53
N LEU A 149 -5.17 -4.99 -6.66
CA LEU A 149 -4.74 -6.28 -7.20
C LEU A 149 -3.79 -7.02 -6.27
N SER A 150 -2.79 -6.34 -5.72
CA SER A 150 -1.87 -6.98 -4.77
C SER A 150 -2.51 -7.20 -3.40
N TRP A 151 -3.50 -6.42 -3.01
CA TRP A 151 -4.19 -6.50 -1.73
C TRP A 151 -5.03 -7.77 -1.60
N LEU A 152 -5.59 -8.26 -2.71
CA LEU A 152 -6.20 -9.61 -2.78
C LEU A 152 -5.18 -10.69 -2.42
N LEU A 153 -3.95 -10.58 -2.95
CA LEU A 153 -2.86 -11.51 -2.60
C LEU A 153 -2.47 -11.40 -1.12
N LEU A 154 -2.42 -10.18 -0.55
CA LEU A 154 -2.18 -10.00 0.88
C LEU A 154 -3.27 -10.68 1.71
N THR A 155 -4.53 -10.52 1.30
CA THR A 155 -5.69 -11.09 2.00
C THR A 155 -5.66 -12.61 1.95
N GLY A 156 -5.41 -13.21 0.79
CA GLY A 156 -5.24 -14.66 0.64
C GLY A 156 -4.03 -15.20 1.39
N PHE A 157 -2.93 -14.44 1.41
CA PHE A 157 -1.75 -14.79 2.20
C PHE A 157 -2.10 -14.84 3.69
N VAL A 158 -2.72 -13.78 4.24
CA VAL A 158 -3.10 -13.71 5.66
C VAL A 158 -4.12 -14.79 6.05
N SER A 159 -5.06 -15.16 5.15
CA SER A 159 -6.02 -16.23 5.40
C SER A 159 -5.40 -17.63 5.52
N TRP A 160 -4.14 -17.83 5.11
CA TRP A 160 -3.40 -19.07 5.31
C TRP A 160 -2.55 -19.12 6.58
N PHE A 161 -2.45 -18.00 7.34
CA PHE A 161 -1.79 -17.98 8.66
C PHE A 161 -2.67 -18.15 9.92
N PRO A 162 -3.97 -18.53 9.88
CA PRO A 162 -4.80 -18.55 11.09
C PRO A 162 -4.33 -19.58 12.12
N MET A 163 -3.51 -20.56 11.75
CA MET A 163 -2.94 -21.54 12.69
C MET A 163 -1.74 -21.05 13.52
N MET A 164 -1.20 -19.86 13.26
CA MET A 164 0.12 -19.48 13.80
C MET A 164 0.09 -18.26 14.73
N ILE A 165 -0.92 -17.35 14.62
CA ILE A 165 -1.02 -16.14 15.46
C ILE A 165 -2.49 -15.66 15.58
N GLY A 166 -3.22 -16.12 16.60
CA GLY A 166 -4.45 -15.49 17.13
C GLY A 166 -5.53 -15.00 16.13
N LYS A 167 -6.13 -13.82 16.42
CA LYS A 167 -7.20 -13.15 15.66
C LYS A 167 -6.73 -12.67 14.28
N ALA A 168 -6.80 -13.54 13.27
CA ALA A 168 -6.35 -13.27 11.90
C ALA A 168 -6.94 -11.99 11.26
N TRP A 169 -8.17 -11.62 11.62
CA TRP A 169 -8.83 -10.39 11.15
C TRP A 169 -8.09 -9.12 11.60
N LEU A 170 -7.55 -9.08 12.83
CA LEU A 170 -6.82 -7.92 13.35
C LEU A 170 -5.48 -7.77 12.64
N MET A 171 -4.81 -8.90 12.44
CA MET A 171 -3.55 -8.97 11.71
C MET A 171 -3.72 -8.49 10.27
N TRP A 172 -4.79 -8.94 9.59
CA TRP A 172 -5.16 -8.46 8.26
C TRP A 172 -5.39 -6.94 8.26
N ALA A 173 -6.14 -6.41 9.23
CA ALA A 173 -6.45 -4.98 9.30
C ALA A 173 -5.19 -4.12 9.47
N VAL A 174 -4.30 -4.49 10.39
CA VAL A 174 -3.06 -3.75 10.67
C VAL A 174 -2.10 -3.80 9.49
N LEU A 175 -1.89 -4.97 8.89
CA LEU A 175 -1.02 -5.09 7.71
C LEU A 175 -1.60 -4.35 6.50
N SER A 176 -2.92 -4.39 6.30
CA SER A 176 -3.61 -3.66 5.25
C SER A 176 -3.50 -2.14 5.44
N ALA A 177 -3.62 -1.65 6.68
CA ALA A 177 -3.45 -0.24 7.01
C ALA A 177 -2.04 0.27 6.70
N ILE A 178 -1.01 -0.50 7.08
CA ILE A 178 0.40 -0.17 6.79
C ILE A 178 0.68 -0.24 5.30
N ALA A 179 0.16 -1.27 4.63
CA ALA A 179 0.32 -1.45 3.20
C ALA A 179 -0.29 -0.28 2.42
N PHE A 180 -1.55 0.06 2.72
CA PHE A 180 -2.24 1.15 2.06
C PHE A 180 -1.53 2.48 2.31
N SER A 181 -1.17 2.77 3.56
CA SER A 181 -0.44 3.98 3.93
C SER A 181 0.92 4.09 3.23
N GLY A 182 1.67 2.98 3.17
CA GLY A 182 2.96 2.90 2.50
C GLY A 182 2.85 3.10 0.99
N VAL A 183 1.82 2.53 0.34
CA VAL A 183 1.61 2.69 -1.10
C VAL A 183 1.18 4.11 -1.46
N MET A 184 0.29 4.72 -0.67
CA MET A 184 -0.13 6.11 -0.87
C MET A 184 1.03 7.08 -0.65
N ALA A 185 1.86 6.84 0.39
CA ALA A 185 3.10 7.58 0.60
C ALA A 185 4.07 7.40 -0.58
N CYS A 186 4.23 6.17 -1.09
CA CYS A 186 5.07 5.90 -2.26
C CYS A 186 4.57 6.62 -3.50
N ALA A 187 3.26 6.64 -3.72
CA ALA A 187 2.64 7.32 -4.85
C ALA A 187 2.87 8.84 -4.82
N LEU A 188 2.73 9.47 -3.65
CA LEU A 188 2.94 10.91 -3.50
C LEU A 188 4.43 11.30 -3.50
N VAL A 189 5.32 10.44 -3.01
CA VAL A 189 6.78 10.66 -3.07
C VAL A 189 7.33 10.42 -4.48
N ALA A 190 6.82 9.41 -5.21
CA ALA A 190 7.14 9.20 -6.64
C ALA A 190 6.64 10.37 -7.51
N GLY A 191 5.59 11.06 -7.05
CA GLY A 191 5.19 12.37 -7.53
C GLY A 191 4.60 12.35 -8.94
N LYS A 192 4.82 13.46 -9.67
CA LYS A 192 4.13 13.74 -10.93
C LYS A 192 4.40 12.70 -12.03
N GLU A 193 5.55 12.02 -12.01
CA GLU A 193 5.87 10.96 -12.99
C GLU A 193 4.89 9.79 -12.93
N LEU A 194 4.42 9.44 -11.73
CA LEU A 194 3.36 8.44 -11.57
C LEU A 194 2.00 9.01 -11.99
N GLY A 195 1.74 10.26 -11.61
CA GLY A 195 0.50 10.98 -11.93
C GLY A 195 0.32 11.31 -13.41
N ASP A 196 1.40 11.46 -14.18
CA ASP A 196 1.39 11.72 -15.62
C ASP A 196 1.09 10.43 -16.40
N GLY A 197 1.40 9.26 -15.82
CA GLY A 197 1.16 7.94 -16.43
C GLY A 197 2.42 7.34 -17.06
N SER A 198 3.57 8.00 -16.90
CA SER A 198 4.88 7.55 -17.38
C SER A 198 5.78 7.19 -16.19
N PRO A 199 5.53 6.09 -15.46
CA PRO A 199 6.33 5.75 -14.28
C PRO A 199 7.80 5.54 -14.67
N LYS A 200 8.62 6.57 -14.44
CA LYS A 200 10.07 6.46 -14.64
C LYS A 200 10.63 5.57 -13.55
N ALA A 201 11.30 4.49 -13.94
CA ALA A 201 11.93 3.55 -13.02
C ALA A 201 12.82 4.26 -11.98
N GLY A 202 13.55 5.29 -12.39
CA GLY A 202 14.37 6.10 -11.47
C GLY A 202 13.58 6.86 -10.39
N ALA A 203 12.38 7.36 -10.71
CA ALA A 203 11.52 8.04 -9.74
C ALA A 203 10.92 7.05 -8.73
N LEU A 204 10.49 5.88 -9.22
CA LEU A 204 10.01 4.79 -8.37
C LEU A 204 11.10 4.25 -7.46
N VAL A 205 12.31 3.99 -7.98
CA VAL A 205 13.46 3.52 -7.19
C VAL A 205 13.84 4.54 -6.12
N LYS A 206 13.80 5.85 -6.44
CA LYS A 206 14.04 6.91 -5.45
C LYS A 206 12.98 6.95 -4.35
N ALA A 207 11.70 6.79 -4.71
CA ALA A 207 10.60 6.74 -3.75
C ALA A 207 10.68 5.47 -2.87
N GLY A 208 10.90 4.31 -3.49
CA GLY A 208 11.09 3.04 -2.82
C GLY A 208 12.28 3.06 -1.84
N LYS A 209 13.41 3.66 -2.23
CA LYS A 209 14.57 3.80 -1.34
C LYS A 209 14.26 4.63 -0.09
N LYS A 210 13.46 5.70 -0.23
CA LYS A 210 13.03 6.53 0.90
C LYS A 210 12.06 5.79 1.81
N LEU A 211 11.18 4.95 1.26
CA LEU A 211 10.13 4.27 2.02
C LEU A 211 10.52 2.86 2.49
N LEU A 212 11.68 2.34 2.07
CA LEU A 212 12.17 1.04 2.50
C LEU A 212 12.25 0.94 4.03
N VAL A 213 12.97 1.88 4.65
CA VAL A 213 13.18 1.89 6.11
C VAL A 213 11.86 2.10 6.86
N PRO A 214 11.03 3.10 6.51
CA PRO A 214 9.73 3.27 7.13
C PRO A 214 8.84 2.03 7.09
N VAL A 215 8.70 1.37 5.93
CA VAL A 215 7.83 0.19 5.78
C VAL A 215 8.37 -1.02 6.54
N LEU A 216 9.69 -1.25 6.50
CA LEU A 216 10.33 -2.36 7.23
C LEU A 216 10.14 -2.21 8.74
N ILE A 217 10.43 -1.02 9.28
CA ILE A 217 10.36 -0.75 10.71
C ILE A 217 8.90 -0.67 11.16
N SER A 218 8.01 -0.01 10.42
CA SER A 218 6.60 0.09 10.80
C SER A 218 5.91 -1.27 10.81
N SER A 219 6.16 -2.12 9.81
CA SER A 219 5.63 -3.48 9.78
C SER A 219 6.20 -4.34 10.91
N LEU A 220 7.48 -4.18 11.25
CA LEU A 220 8.09 -4.88 12.38
C LEU A 220 7.44 -4.47 13.70
N LEU A 221 7.36 -3.16 13.97
CA LEU A 221 6.76 -2.63 15.19
C LEU A 221 5.29 -3.03 15.34
N ALA A 222 4.53 -3.01 14.25
CA ALA A 222 3.13 -3.39 14.27
C ALA A 222 2.93 -4.88 14.51
N ILE A 223 3.74 -5.75 13.89
CA ILE A 223 3.70 -7.19 14.15
C ILE A 223 4.15 -7.49 15.59
N SER A 224 5.19 -6.82 16.09
CA SER A 224 5.60 -6.94 17.48
C SER A 224 4.51 -6.49 18.44
N ALA A 225 3.84 -5.36 18.17
CA ALA A 225 2.70 -4.89 18.95
C ALA A 225 1.56 -5.90 18.95
N LEU A 226 1.22 -6.49 17.80
CA LEU A 226 0.22 -7.56 17.71
C LEU A 226 0.61 -8.79 18.54
N VAL A 227 1.87 -9.23 18.49
CA VAL A 227 2.31 -10.38 19.30
C VAL A 227 2.14 -10.10 20.80
N VAL A 228 2.48 -8.89 21.25
CA VAL A 228 2.36 -8.50 22.66
C VAL A 228 0.90 -8.29 23.07
N ASP A 229 0.10 -7.55 22.28
CA ASP A 229 -1.31 -7.25 22.56
C ASP A 229 -2.21 -8.48 22.48
N MET A 230 -1.86 -9.47 21.64
CA MET A 230 -2.70 -10.65 21.40
C MET A 230 -2.35 -11.85 22.27
N SER A 231 -1.30 -11.80 23.09
CA SER A 231 -0.86 -12.96 23.87
C SER A 231 -0.60 -12.68 25.34
N VAL A 232 -1.18 -13.55 26.18
CA VAL A 232 -0.84 -13.64 27.61
C VAL A 232 0.53 -14.29 27.82
N VAL A 233 1.00 -15.09 26.84
CA VAL A 233 2.30 -15.76 26.84
C VAL A 233 2.95 -15.66 25.46
N VAL A 234 4.19 -15.16 25.43
CA VAL A 234 5.02 -15.01 24.23
C VAL A 234 5.98 -16.18 24.13
N ASP A 235 5.64 -17.17 23.30
CA ASP A 235 6.50 -18.36 23.07
C ASP A 235 7.36 -18.22 21.82
N ALA A 236 8.49 -18.95 21.79
CA ALA A 236 9.45 -18.96 20.67
C ALA A 236 8.79 -19.30 19.32
N LYS A 237 7.79 -20.20 19.30
CA LYS A 237 7.03 -20.55 18.09
C LYS A 237 6.33 -19.32 17.51
N ARG A 238 5.69 -18.49 18.35
CA ARG A 238 4.95 -17.30 17.93
C ARG A 238 5.88 -16.22 17.39
N ILE A 239 7.04 -16.04 18.04
CA ILE A 239 8.08 -15.14 17.54
C ILE A 239 8.56 -15.58 16.15
N GLY A 240 8.80 -16.88 15.96
CA GLY A 240 9.18 -17.43 14.65
C GLY A 240 8.12 -17.18 13.57
N CYS A 241 6.84 -17.35 13.92
CA CYS A 241 5.72 -17.09 13.01
C CYS A 241 5.61 -15.61 12.65
N ALA A 242 5.75 -14.73 13.63
CA ALA A 242 5.71 -13.28 13.46
C ALA A 242 6.87 -12.80 12.58
N ALA A 243 8.08 -13.37 12.77
CA ALA A 243 9.23 -13.10 11.92
C ALA A 243 8.99 -13.56 10.47
N PHE A 244 8.43 -14.77 10.28
CA PHE A 244 8.10 -15.26 8.94
C PHE A 244 7.05 -14.39 8.25
N LEU A 245 6.00 -14.00 8.97
CA LEU A 245 4.96 -13.08 8.49
C LEU A 245 5.54 -11.72 8.11
N TRP A 246 6.45 -11.18 8.93
CA TRP A 246 7.13 -9.92 8.65
C TRP A 246 7.96 -10.00 7.36
N VAL A 247 8.74 -11.08 7.18
CA VAL A 247 9.50 -11.29 5.94
C VAL A 247 8.56 -11.36 4.74
N ALA A 248 7.50 -12.17 4.84
CA ALA A 248 6.57 -12.37 3.75
C ALA A 248 5.77 -11.10 3.40
N PHE A 249 5.38 -10.30 4.38
CA PHE A 249 4.76 -8.99 4.17
C PHE A 249 5.69 -8.06 3.38
N ASN A 250 6.98 -8.02 3.73
CA ASN A 250 7.94 -7.17 3.03
C ASN A 250 8.25 -7.68 1.61
N VAL A 251 8.31 -9.00 1.41
CA VAL A 251 8.38 -9.60 0.07
C VAL A 251 7.13 -9.27 -0.74
N TRP A 252 5.95 -9.32 -0.12
CA TRP A 252 4.71 -8.89 -0.75
C TRP A 252 4.76 -7.42 -1.16
N PHE A 253 5.16 -6.52 -0.25
CA PHE A 253 5.18 -5.08 -0.50
C PHE A 253 6.20 -4.68 -1.56
N PHE A 254 7.47 -5.11 -1.45
CA PHE A 254 8.53 -4.70 -2.38
C PHE A 254 8.63 -5.58 -3.63
N GLY A 255 8.25 -6.85 -3.54
CA GLY A 255 8.27 -7.78 -4.67
C GLY A 255 7.05 -7.63 -5.56
N PHE A 256 5.85 -7.65 -4.97
CA PHE A 256 4.59 -7.64 -5.73
C PHE A 256 4.05 -6.21 -5.89
N THR A 257 3.71 -5.54 -4.78
CA THR A 257 3.03 -4.24 -4.81
C THR A 257 3.90 -3.14 -5.45
N PHE A 258 5.18 -3.04 -5.09
CA PHE A 258 6.07 -2.04 -5.67
C PHE A 258 6.35 -2.30 -7.17
N SER A 259 6.48 -3.56 -7.56
CA SER A 259 6.67 -3.94 -8.96
C SER A 259 5.43 -3.63 -9.81
N THR A 260 4.23 -3.84 -9.27
CA THR A 260 2.96 -3.56 -9.98
C THR A 260 2.71 -2.06 -10.15
N LEU A 261 3.18 -1.20 -9.23
CA LEU A 261 3.15 0.26 -9.41
C LEU A 261 3.91 0.75 -10.65
N SER A 262 4.88 -0.04 -11.13
CA SER A 262 5.65 0.26 -12.34
C SER A 262 5.05 -0.30 -13.63
N PHE A 263 3.94 -1.01 -13.52
CA PHE A 263 3.38 -1.75 -14.64
C PHE A 263 2.72 -0.79 -15.63
N ALA A 264 3.24 -0.81 -16.86
CA ALA A 264 2.84 -0.05 -18.04
C ALA A 264 2.88 1.49 -17.95
N PRO A 265 3.30 2.18 -19.03
CA PRO A 265 2.95 3.58 -19.20
C PRO A 265 1.43 3.71 -19.41
N TRP A 266 0.74 4.13 -18.37
CA TRP A 266 -0.69 4.46 -18.33
C TRP A 266 -1.07 5.61 -19.28
N ASP A 267 -0.08 6.32 -19.82
CA ASP A 267 -0.24 7.37 -20.82
C ASP A 267 -1.09 6.96 -22.03
N ARG A 268 -0.98 5.69 -22.46
CA ARG A 268 -1.71 5.15 -23.62
C ARG A 268 -3.16 4.76 -23.29
N ILE A 269 -3.43 4.42 -22.03
CA ILE A 269 -4.76 4.03 -21.55
C ILE A 269 -5.59 5.28 -21.27
N ARG A 270 -4.93 6.35 -20.83
CA ARG A 270 -5.54 7.66 -20.73
C ARG A 270 -5.88 8.14 -22.13
N SER A 271 -7.06 8.72 -22.30
CA SER A 271 -7.35 9.50 -23.50
C SER A 271 -6.30 10.61 -23.55
N GLY A 272 -5.28 10.38 -24.37
CA GLY A 272 -4.18 11.32 -24.52
C GLY A 272 -4.84 12.61 -24.94
N SER A 273 -4.85 13.59 -24.04
CA SER A 273 -5.20 14.95 -24.40
C SER A 273 -4.14 15.34 -25.42
N ARG A 274 -4.41 15.09 -26.70
CA ARG A 274 -3.81 15.77 -27.82
C ARG A 274 -4.15 17.23 -27.57
N ARG A 275 -3.40 17.88 -26.68
CA ARG A 275 -3.07 19.28 -26.89
C ARG A 275 -2.27 19.23 -28.18
N VAL A 276 -2.99 19.35 -29.29
CA VAL A 276 -2.44 19.92 -30.51
C VAL A 276 -1.76 21.18 -30.01
N LYS A 277 -0.42 21.13 -29.90
CA LYS A 277 0.37 22.35 -29.81
C LYS A 277 0.04 23.05 -31.13
N MET A 278 -1.00 23.88 -31.12
CA MET A 278 -1.18 24.95 -32.09
C MET A 278 0.12 25.71 -31.96
N GLY A 279 1.03 25.43 -32.89
CA GLY A 279 2.27 26.15 -32.98
C GLY A 279 1.87 27.56 -33.31
N ASP A 280 1.81 28.42 -32.29
CA ASP A 280 1.98 29.84 -32.49
C ASP A 280 3.36 30.00 -33.11
N LYS A 281 3.39 29.92 -34.44
CA LYS A 281 4.44 30.49 -35.27
C LYS A 281 4.40 31.98 -34.98
N LYS A 282 5.04 32.40 -33.89
CA LYS A 282 5.51 33.78 -33.74
C LYS A 282 6.45 34.02 -34.91
N LYS A 283 5.90 34.61 -35.97
CA LYS A 283 6.65 35.20 -37.08
C LYS A 283 7.75 36.05 -36.45
N LYS A 284 9.01 35.74 -36.78
CA LYS A 284 10.13 36.64 -36.47
C LYS A 284 9.84 37.98 -37.15
N PRO A 285 9.76 39.12 -36.43
CA PRO A 285 9.79 40.40 -37.10
C PRO A 285 11.17 40.54 -37.74
N ALA A 286 11.17 40.77 -39.06
CA ALA A 286 12.36 41.01 -39.84
C ALA A 286 13.15 42.18 -39.25
N LYS A 287 14.47 42.01 -39.13
CA LYS A 287 15.42 43.09 -38.87
C LYS A 287 15.16 44.21 -39.88
N LYS A 288 14.70 45.37 -39.44
CA LYS A 288 14.88 46.61 -40.21
C LYS A 288 16.30 47.10 -39.97
N LYS A 289 17.14 46.99 -41.00
CA LYS A 289 18.32 47.82 -41.17
C LYS A 289 17.86 49.17 -41.74
N LYS A 290 18.12 50.25 -41.03
CA LYS A 290 18.68 51.51 -41.54
C LYS A 290 19.06 52.35 -40.35
#